data_AF-A0A7H1QB37-F1
#
_entry.id   AF-A0A7H1QB37-F1
#
_cell.length_a   1.000
_cell.length_b   1.000
_cell.length_c   1.000
_cell.angle_alpha   90.00
_cell.angle_beta   90.00
_cell.angle_gamma   90.00
#
_symmetry.space_group_name_H-M   'P 1'
#
loop_
_entity.id
_entity.type
_entity.pdbx_description
1 polymer ?
#
loop_
_entity_poly.entity_id
_entity_poly.type
_entity_poly.pdbx_seq_one_letter_code
_entity_poly.pdbx_strand_id
1 'polypeptide(L)'
;MSHPRAPSAGRPALACTPPEPVRHAAPCESAAPPPGRRAVLGALAGVALAGVAPGAAGCSGVRAPAGRATPSPASALPRTTPWRPGPGEVAPAAKLRAVQVVEVIGAWPEGHGGAAAARTRVAALGLPTALVGQAGPLAPAADQAALQVVFAQYGGILSRSASVLVVCRQWTRRGGEVASGGTTVDVRLSRGAHGWTVDALRPAHPGPPARALPADTRAALSDARITLPPAAVADLRGGRVHSSVTRAMRALARSHRIEVSVVRSGHPLDVFGTDRPSDHPRGRAFDVWRIDGHAVVDPSTSRSLIERFMRDAAAAGSYNVGGPVLLTGGGPGQFFSDATHHDHVHIGFRA
;
A
#
# COMPACT_ATOMS: atom_id res chain seq x y z
N MET A 1 -33.02 -57.17 21.77
CA MET A 1 -32.10 -58.22 21.25
C MET A 1 -30.69 -57.74 21.49
N SER A 2 -30.10 -58.25 22.56
CA SER A 2 -28.74 -57.95 23.01
C SER A 2 -27.86 -59.13 22.65
N HIS A 3 -26.69 -58.90 22.04
CA HIS A 3 -25.46 -59.66 22.29
C HIS A 3 -24.24 -58.98 21.66
N PRO A 4 -23.03 -59.24 22.19
CA PRO A 4 -21.93 -58.29 22.29
C PRO A 4 -20.78 -58.59 21.33
N ARG A 5 -19.86 -57.63 21.16
CA ARG A 5 -18.60 -57.82 20.44
C ARG A 5 -17.43 -57.77 21.42
N ALA A 6 -16.68 -58.87 21.47
CA ALA A 6 -15.42 -59.02 22.20
C ALA A 6 -14.23 -58.40 21.42
N PRO A 7 -13.09 -58.13 22.08
CA PRO A 7 -11.97 -57.38 21.52
C PRO A 7 -10.90 -58.29 20.89
N SER A 8 -10.08 -57.74 19.99
CA SER A 8 -8.88 -58.42 19.49
C SER A 8 -7.67 -57.49 19.47
N ALA A 9 -6.54 -58.08 19.89
CA ALA A 9 -5.15 -57.62 19.88
C ALA A 9 -4.72 -56.98 18.54
N GLY A 10 -3.69 -56.15 18.40
CA GLY A 10 -2.47 -55.95 19.18
C GLY A 10 -1.25 -56.01 18.25
N ARG A 11 -0.60 -54.85 18.03
CA ARG A 11 0.78 -54.57 17.53
C ARG A 11 1.08 -54.73 16.02
N PRO A 12 2.18 -54.13 15.48
CA PRO A 12 3.21 -53.27 16.10
C PRO A 12 3.47 -51.91 15.42
N ALA A 13 4.21 -51.07 16.14
CA ALA A 13 4.83 -49.83 15.70
C ALA A 13 5.98 -50.07 14.70
N LEU A 14 6.03 -49.25 13.64
CA LEU A 14 7.18 -49.13 12.74
C LEU A 14 8.23 -48.24 13.38
N ALA A 15 9.40 -48.84 13.63
CA ALA A 15 10.58 -48.19 14.19
C ALA A 15 11.30 -47.33 13.14
N CYS A 16 11.89 -46.25 13.64
CA CYS A 16 12.74 -45.29 12.94
C CYS A 16 14.03 -45.95 12.40
N THR A 17 14.42 -45.55 11.20
CA THR A 17 15.78 -45.73 10.67
C THR A 17 16.45 -44.36 10.59
N PRO A 18 17.62 -44.12 11.23
CA PRO A 18 18.34 -42.87 11.09
C PRO A 18 19.24 -42.90 9.83
N PRO A 19 19.42 -41.77 9.10
CA PRO A 19 20.48 -41.66 8.12
C PRO A 19 21.84 -41.35 8.78
N GLU A 20 22.88 -42.03 8.30
CA GLU A 20 24.29 -41.84 8.65
C GLU A 20 24.87 -40.46 8.27
N PRO A 21 25.97 -40.03 8.93
CA PRO A 21 26.51 -38.68 8.81
C PRO A 21 27.48 -38.51 7.63
N VAL A 22 27.24 -37.51 6.78
CA VAL A 22 28.20 -37.09 5.75
C VAL A 22 29.05 -35.90 6.24
N ARG A 23 30.23 -36.27 6.74
CA ARG A 23 31.57 -35.70 6.56
C ARG A 23 31.69 -34.20 6.25
N HIS A 24 32.32 -33.49 7.20
CA HIS A 24 33.02 -32.22 7.02
C HIS A 24 34.18 -32.34 6.01
N ALA A 25 34.27 -31.38 5.09
CA ALA A 25 35.50 -30.99 4.41
C ALA A 25 35.71 -29.48 4.58
N ALA A 26 36.96 -29.12 4.87
CA ALA A 26 37.46 -27.79 5.24
C ALA A 26 37.67 -26.87 4.02
N PRO A 27 38.03 -25.57 4.22
CA PRO A 27 37.82 -24.48 3.26
C PRO A 27 38.97 -24.34 2.27
N CYS A 28 38.68 -23.76 1.10
CA CYS A 28 39.69 -23.29 0.15
C CYS A 28 39.58 -21.77 -0.03
N GLU A 29 40.74 -21.15 -0.16
CA GLU A 29 41.06 -19.73 -0.03
C GLU A 29 40.46 -18.79 -1.07
N SER A 30 40.22 -17.58 -0.57
CA SER A 30 40.49 -16.25 -1.13
C SER A 30 41.16 -16.17 -2.52
N ALA A 31 40.53 -15.41 -3.42
CA ALA A 31 41.22 -14.74 -4.52
C ALA A 31 40.64 -13.34 -4.75
N ALA A 32 41.46 -12.32 -4.53
CA ALA A 32 41.20 -10.92 -4.84
C ALA A 32 41.44 -10.62 -6.33
N PRO A 33 40.73 -9.65 -6.95
CA PRO A 33 41.16 -9.05 -8.20
C PRO A 33 41.99 -7.75 -8.00
N PRO A 34 42.85 -7.38 -8.97
CA PRO A 34 43.96 -6.43 -8.81
C PRO A 34 43.58 -4.95 -9.04
N PRO A 35 44.48 -3.99 -8.70
CA PRO A 35 44.26 -2.55 -8.87
C PRO A 35 44.86 -1.96 -10.15
N GLY A 36 44.29 -0.84 -10.62
CA GLY A 36 44.92 0.12 -11.55
C GLY A 36 43.90 0.80 -12.47
N ARG A 37 43.97 2.08 -12.84
CA ARG A 37 44.89 3.21 -12.58
C ARG A 37 44.13 4.52 -12.89
N ARG A 38 44.50 5.58 -12.15
CA ARG A 38 44.55 7.05 -12.42
C ARG A 38 44.25 7.51 -13.87
N ALA A 39 43.82 8.73 -14.20
CA ALA A 39 43.39 9.99 -13.56
C ALA A 39 43.06 10.96 -14.73
N VAL A 40 42.40 12.11 -14.48
CA VAL A 40 42.80 13.47 -14.93
C VAL A 40 41.75 14.51 -14.47
N LEU A 41 42.27 15.59 -13.89
CA LEU A 41 41.60 16.82 -13.45
C LEU A 41 41.11 17.70 -14.62
N GLY A 42 40.13 18.56 -14.34
CA GLY A 42 39.85 19.77 -15.11
C GLY A 42 38.90 20.70 -14.38
N ALA A 43 39.46 21.65 -13.63
CA ALA A 43 38.74 22.76 -12.99
C ALA A 43 38.67 23.97 -13.93
N LEU A 44 37.57 24.72 -13.91
CA LEU A 44 37.58 26.16 -14.23
C LEU A 44 36.58 26.93 -13.36
N ALA A 45 37.09 28.02 -12.81
CA ALA A 45 36.44 29.04 -11.99
C ALA A 45 36.16 30.31 -12.81
N GLY A 46 35.29 31.19 -12.30
CA GLY A 46 35.06 32.55 -12.81
C GLY A 46 33.79 33.14 -12.16
N VAL A 47 33.86 33.78 -11.00
CA VAL A 47 34.09 35.23 -10.72
C VAL A 47 32.83 36.10 -10.92
N ALA A 48 32.56 36.88 -9.86
CA ALA A 48 31.42 37.75 -9.59
C ALA A 48 31.45 39.09 -10.34
N LEU A 49 30.33 39.82 -10.31
CA LEU A 49 30.29 41.28 -10.21
C LEU A 49 28.97 41.77 -9.58
N ALA A 50 29.12 42.72 -8.65
CA ALA A 50 28.07 43.42 -7.92
C ALA A 50 27.51 44.60 -8.73
N GLY A 51 26.29 45.05 -8.40
CA GLY A 51 25.67 46.23 -8.98
C GLY A 51 24.58 46.82 -8.08
N VAL A 52 24.90 47.97 -7.51
CA VAL A 52 24.18 48.86 -6.58
C VAL A 52 22.90 49.49 -7.21
N ALA A 53 21.84 49.71 -6.40
CA ALA A 53 20.64 50.54 -6.69
C ALA A 53 20.93 52.05 -6.44
N PRO A 54 20.02 53.05 -6.52
CA PRO A 54 18.60 53.11 -6.92
C PRO A 54 18.27 54.27 -7.90
N GLY A 55 17.01 54.43 -8.31
CA GLY A 55 16.57 55.61 -9.05
C GLY A 55 15.05 55.73 -9.12
N ALA A 56 14.48 56.59 -8.28
CA ALA A 56 13.09 57.01 -8.34
C ALA A 56 12.93 58.14 -9.37
N ALA A 57 11.96 58.02 -10.26
CA ALA A 57 11.37 59.15 -10.98
C ALA A 57 9.93 58.77 -11.34
N GLY A 58 8.98 59.54 -10.81
CA GLY A 58 7.56 59.33 -11.01
C GLY A 58 7.11 59.72 -12.41
N CYS A 59 6.15 58.96 -12.93
CA CYS A 59 5.26 59.38 -13.99
C CYS A 59 3.83 59.07 -13.56
N SER A 60 3.02 60.12 -13.49
CA SER A 60 1.58 60.09 -13.22
C SER A 60 0.87 59.10 -14.14
N GLY A 61 0.34 58.02 -13.56
CA GLY A 61 -0.50 57.04 -14.23
C GLY A 61 -1.93 57.12 -13.70
N VAL A 62 -2.87 57.42 -14.58
CA VAL A 62 -4.31 57.47 -14.36
C VAL A 62 -4.81 56.25 -13.58
N ARG A 63 -5.53 56.49 -12.48
CA ARG A 63 -6.14 55.45 -11.64
C ARG A 63 -7.29 54.80 -12.41
N ALA A 64 -7.05 53.63 -13.00
CA ALA A 64 -8.12 52.80 -13.56
C ALA A 64 -9.13 52.41 -12.45
N PRO A 65 -10.43 52.35 -12.75
CA PRO A 65 -11.42 51.92 -11.77
C PRO A 65 -11.09 50.48 -11.37
N ALA A 66 -11.07 50.23 -10.06
CA ALA A 66 -10.88 48.90 -9.50
C ALA A 66 -12.00 47.99 -10.03
N GLY A 67 -11.69 47.19 -11.05
CA GLY A 67 -12.53 46.11 -11.50
C GLY A 67 -12.80 45.22 -10.29
N ARG A 68 -14.07 45.07 -9.95
CA ARG A 68 -14.54 44.12 -8.94
C ARG A 68 -13.95 42.78 -9.33
N ALA A 69 -12.97 42.29 -8.56
CA ALA A 69 -12.38 40.99 -8.80
C ALA A 69 -13.53 39.97 -8.77
N THR A 70 -13.82 39.39 -9.93
CA THR A 70 -14.69 38.22 -10.03
C THR A 70 -14.10 37.19 -9.07
N PRO A 71 -14.88 36.65 -8.12
CA PRO A 71 -14.35 35.62 -7.22
C PRO A 71 -13.77 34.52 -8.10
N SER A 72 -12.48 34.21 -7.90
CA SER A 72 -11.85 33.06 -8.55
C SER A 72 -12.77 31.86 -8.34
N PRO A 73 -13.08 31.07 -9.38
CA PRO A 73 -13.96 29.92 -9.23
C PRO A 73 -13.37 29.03 -8.13
N ALA A 74 -14.11 28.87 -7.04
CA ALA A 74 -13.73 27.96 -5.96
C ALA A 74 -13.42 26.61 -6.60
N SER A 75 -12.15 26.18 -6.53
CA SER A 75 -11.61 25.06 -7.30
C SER A 75 -12.54 23.86 -7.23
N ALA A 76 -13.18 23.47 -8.34
CA ALA A 76 -14.07 22.31 -8.39
C ALA A 76 -13.33 21.05 -7.90
N LEU A 77 -14.06 20.12 -7.27
CA LEU A 77 -13.49 18.81 -6.96
C LEU A 77 -13.15 18.07 -8.26
N PRO A 78 -12.08 17.27 -8.28
CA PRO A 78 -11.71 16.52 -9.48
C PRO A 78 -12.80 15.50 -9.85
N ARG A 79 -12.93 15.24 -11.15
CA ARG A 79 -13.72 14.11 -11.64
C ARG A 79 -12.99 12.80 -11.30
N THR A 80 -13.75 11.82 -10.85
CA THR A 80 -13.24 10.47 -10.54
C THR A 80 -13.97 9.44 -11.38
N THR A 81 -13.36 8.27 -11.53
CA THR A 81 -13.93 7.16 -12.30
C THR A 81 -14.15 5.96 -11.37
N PRO A 82 -15.32 5.31 -11.45
CA PRO A 82 -15.57 4.07 -10.71
C PRO A 82 -14.48 3.04 -11.02
N TRP A 83 -13.92 2.45 -9.98
CA TRP A 83 -12.89 1.43 -10.15
C TRP A 83 -13.50 0.13 -10.67
N ARG A 84 -12.73 -0.61 -11.47
CA ARG A 84 -13.09 -1.93 -11.98
C ARG A 84 -11.93 -2.91 -11.80
N PRO A 85 -12.21 -4.19 -11.49
CA PRO A 85 -11.17 -5.20 -11.41
C PRO A 85 -10.51 -5.42 -12.78
N GLY A 86 -9.20 -5.64 -12.75
CA GLY A 86 -8.43 -6.01 -13.93
C GLY A 86 -8.63 -7.48 -14.34
N PRO A 87 -8.13 -7.89 -15.52
CA PRO A 87 -8.32 -9.25 -16.03
C PRO A 87 -7.52 -10.33 -15.29
N GLY A 88 -6.46 -9.98 -14.54
CA GLY A 88 -5.67 -10.94 -13.77
C GLY A 88 -6.15 -11.17 -12.34
N GLU A 89 -7.29 -10.62 -11.95
CA GLU A 89 -7.80 -10.75 -10.58
C GLU A 89 -8.26 -12.17 -10.27
N VAL A 90 -7.81 -12.76 -9.16
CA VAL A 90 -8.19 -14.12 -8.75
C VAL A 90 -9.62 -14.21 -8.17
N ALA A 91 -10.09 -13.12 -7.58
CA ALA A 91 -11.43 -12.99 -6.99
C ALA A 91 -12.00 -11.58 -7.27
N PRO A 92 -12.28 -11.22 -8.54
CA PRO A 92 -12.66 -9.87 -8.95
C PRO A 92 -13.95 -9.40 -8.28
N ALA A 93 -14.91 -10.31 -8.06
CA ALA A 93 -16.18 -9.99 -7.43
C ALA A 93 -16.03 -9.52 -5.96
N ALA A 94 -15.04 -10.04 -5.22
CA ALA A 94 -14.78 -9.61 -3.85
C ALA A 94 -14.28 -8.16 -3.83
N LYS A 95 -13.32 -7.83 -4.71
CA LYS A 95 -12.79 -6.47 -4.85
C LYS A 95 -13.86 -5.48 -5.30
N LEU A 96 -14.63 -5.83 -6.32
CA LEU A 96 -15.71 -4.97 -6.81
C LEU A 96 -16.70 -4.65 -5.68
N ARG A 97 -17.11 -5.66 -4.89
CA ARG A 97 -18.03 -5.45 -3.77
C ARG A 97 -17.45 -4.54 -2.69
N ALA A 98 -16.18 -4.72 -2.35
CA ALA A 98 -15.48 -3.89 -1.38
C ALA A 98 -15.35 -2.43 -1.85
N VAL A 99 -15.03 -2.22 -3.13
CA VAL A 99 -14.88 -0.89 -3.70
C VAL A 99 -16.21 -0.15 -3.76
N GLN A 100 -17.29 -0.82 -4.18
CA GLN A 100 -18.62 -0.20 -4.27
C GLN A 100 -19.05 0.42 -2.94
N VAL A 101 -18.90 -0.28 -1.81
CA VAL A 101 -19.27 0.27 -0.50
C VAL A 101 -18.39 1.47 -0.11
N VAL A 102 -17.10 1.43 -0.45
CA VAL A 102 -16.16 2.51 -0.14
C VAL A 102 -16.46 3.75 -0.97
N GLU A 103 -16.76 3.61 -2.27
CA GLU A 103 -17.11 4.72 -3.15
C GLU A 103 -18.41 5.40 -2.71
N VAL A 104 -19.47 4.64 -2.38
CA VAL A 104 -20.75 5.26 -1.98
C VAL A 104 -20.73 5.93 -0.61
N ILE A 105 -19.80 5.53 0.26
CA ILE A 105 -19.58 6.19 1.55
C ILE A 105 -18.67 7.41 1.39
N GLY A 106 -17.58 7.28 0.63
CA GLY A 106 -16.53 8.29 0.55
C GLY A 106 -16.68 9.34 -0.55
N ALA A 107 -17.67 9.23 -1.43
CA ALA A 107 -17.99 10.26 -2.42
C ALA A 107 -19.44 10.74 -2.28
N TRP A 108 -19.64 12.06 -2.33
CA TRP A 108 -20.97 12.67 -2.34
C TRP A 108 -20.95 14.07 -2.96
N PRO A 109 -22.02 14.44 -3.71
CA PRO A 109 -22.22 15.81 -4.16
C PRO A 109 -22.63 16.73 -3.00
N GLU A 110 -22.65 18.03 -3.27
CA GLU A 110 -23.12 19.03 -2.31
C GLU A 110 -24.53 18.71 -1.80
N GLY A 111 -24.78 18.95 -0.51
CA GLY A 111 -26.05 18.64 0.15
C GLY A 111 -26.32 17.15 0.42
N HIS A 112 -25.42 16.24 -0.01
CA HIS A 112 -25.58 14.80 0.16
C HIS A 112 -24.54 14.19 1.12
N GLY A 113 -23.88 15.03 1.91
CA GLY A 113 -23.00 14.62 2.99
C GLY A 113 -23.74 14.05 4.20
N GLY A 114 -22.97 13.60 5.19
CA GLY A 114 -23.50 13.14 6.47
C GLY A 114 -24.00 11.68 6.48
N ALA A 115 -24.19 11.17 7.69
CA ALA A 115 -24.42 9.74 7.92
C ALA A 115 -25.77 9.25 7.37
N ALA A 116 -26.82 10.07 7.39
CA ALA A 116 -28.13 9.67 6.89
C ALA A 116 -28.11 9.40 5.38
N ALA A 117 -27.57 10.34 4.59
CA ALA A 117 -27.44 10.18 3.14
C ALA A 117 -26.51 9.00 2.77
N ALA A 118 -25.40 8.82 3.51
CA ALA A 118 -24.53 7.67 3.32
C ALA A 118 -25.26 6.33 3.59
N ARG A 119 -26.10 6.25 4.62
CA ARG A 119 -26.90 5.04 4.91
C ARG A 119 -27.88 4.72 3.78
N THR A 120 -28.52 5.71 3.17
CA THR A 120 -29.37 5.50 2.00
C THR A 120 -28.60 4.90 0.82
N ARG A 121 -27.39 5.41 0.53
CA ARG A 121 -26.55 4.89 -0.55
C ARG A 121 -26.05 3.47 -0.27
N VAL A 122 -25.67 3.16 0.98
CA VAL A 122 -25.28 1.81 1.40
C VAL A 122 -26.46 0.83 1.30
N ALA A 123 -27.66 1.25 1.71
CA ALA A 123 -28.88 0.43 1.59
C ALA A 123 -29.21 0.12 0.12
N ALA A 124 -28.98 1.07 -0.80
CA ALA A 124 -29.18 0.85 -2.24
C ALA A 124 -28.23 -0.21 -2.83
N LEU A 125 -27.11 -0.52 -2.16
CA LEU A 125 -26.23 -1.64 -2.50
C LEU A 125 -26.71 -2.98 -1.91
N GLY A 126 -27.81 -3.00 -1.17
CA GLY A 126 -28.26 -4.17 -0.40
C GLY A 126 -27.32 -4.53 0.76
N LEU A 127 -26.66 -3.54 1.35
CA LEU A 127 -25.70 -3.74 2.44
C LEU A 127 -26.22 -3.21 3.80
N PRO A 128 -25.72 -3.73 4.94
CA PRO A 128 -26.07 -3.23 6.25
C PRO A 128 -25.70 -1.75 6.43
N THR A 129 -26.68 -0.91 6.77
CA THR A 129 -26.47 0.53 6.96
C THR A 129 -25.57 0.86 8.16
N ALA A 130 -25.39 -0.08 9.09
CA ALA A 130 -24.49 0.02 10.23
C ALA A 130 -23.01 0.20 9.81
N LEU A 131 -22.63 -0.20 8.58
CA LEU A 131 -21.28 0.00 8.04
C LEU A 131 -20.85 1.48 8.01
N VAL A 132 -21.80 2.41 7.87
CA VAL A 132 -21.51 3.87 7.88
C VAL A 132 -20.90 4.30 9.22
N GLY A 133 -21.26 3.67 10.33
CA GLY A 133 -20.68 3.95 11.64
C GLY A 133 -19.21 3.54 11.78
N GLN A 134 -18.71 2.71 10.86
CA GLN A 134 -17.34 2.20 10.83
C GLN A 134 -16.45 2.95 9.83
N ALA A 135 -17.03 3.91 9.09
CA ALA A 135 -16.34 4.59 7.99
C ALA A 135 -15.16 5.47 8.44
N GLY A 136 -15.22 6.02 9.67
CA GLY A 136 -14.15 6.86 10.22
C GLY A 136 -13.65 7.94 9.23
N PRO A 137 -12.34 8.00 8.90
CA PRO A 137 -11.79 8.98 7.98
C PRO A 137 -12.23 8.83 6.51
N LEU A 138 -12.96 7.77 6.13
CA LEU A 138 -13.56 7.65 4.80
C LEU A 138 -14.73 8.63 4.61
N ALA A 139 -15.44 8.98 5.68
CA ALA A 139 -16.60 9.87 5.66
C ALA A 139 -16.37 11.11 6.55
N PRO A 140 -15.36 11.96 6.24
CA PRO A 140 -15.12 13.17 7.01
C PRO A 140 -16.29 14.15 6.89
N ALA A 141 -16.45 15.04 7.86
CA ALA A 141 -17.40 16.15 7.74
C ALA A 141 -16.94 17.09 6.61
N ALA A 142 -17.73 17.19 5.54
CA ALA A 142 -17.49 18.08 4.41
C ALA A 142 -18.79 18.30 3.63
N ASP A 143 -18.88 19.44 2.96
CA ASP A 143 -20.03 19.83 2.15
C ASP A 143 -20.14 18.93 0.91
N GLN A 144 -18.99 18.55 0.35
CA GLN A 144 -18.84 17.69 -0.82
C GLN A 144 -17.59 16.83 -0.69
N ALA A 145 -17.60 15.62 -1.26
CA ALA A 145 -16.40 14.80 -1.40
C ALA A 145 -16.34 14.07 -2.76
N ALA A 146 -15.15 14.02 -3.34
CA ALA A 146 -14.80 13.17 -4.47
C ALA A 146 -13.78 12.13 -4.01
N LEU A 147 -13.96 10.87 -4.42
CA LEU A 147 -13.05 9.76 -4.07
C LEU A 147 -12.63 9.02 -5.32
N GLN A 148 -11.33 8.76 -5.42
CA GLN A 148 -10.74 7.85 -6.39
C GLN A 148 -10.13 6.67 -5.64
N VAL A 149 -10.60 5.46 -5.95
CA VAL A 149 -9.86 4.25 -5.56
C VAL A 149 -8.64 4.15 -6.46
N VAL A 150 -7.46 4.19 -5.83
CA VAL A 150 -6.15 4.06 -6.49
C VAL A 150 -5.91 2.60 -6.83
N PHE A 151 -6.16 1.72 -5.87
CA PHE A 151 -6.03 0.28 -6.02
C PHE A 151 -6.89 -0.43 -4.97
N ALA A 152 -7.39 -1.62 -5.30
CA ALA A 152 -7.99 -2.53 -4.34
C ALA A 152 -7.06 -3.73 -4.24
N GLN A 153 -6.40 -3.91 -3.10
CA GLN A 153 -5.45 -5.01 -2.87
C GLN A 153 -6.15 -6.15 -2.12
N TYR A 154 -5.78 -7.40 -2.37
CA TYR A 154 -6.12 -8.48 -1.45
C TYR A 154 -5.35 -8.37 -0.13
N GLY A 155 -6.08 -8.22 0.98
CA GLY A 155 -5.54 -8.38 2.35
C GLY A 155 -5.65 -9.81 2.88
N GLY A 156 -6.37 -10.66 2.15
CA GLY A 156 -6.53 -12.09 2.42
C GLY A 156 -7.69 -12.69 1.63
N ILE A 157 -7.53 -13.93 1.15
CA ILE A 157 -8.58 -14.65 0.42
C ILE A 157 -8.71 -16.07 0.95
N LEU A 158 -9.91 -16.42 1.41
CA LEU A 158 -10.31 -17.78 1.77
C LEU A 158 -11.55 -18.17 0.97
N SER A 159 -11.97 -19.44 1.07
CA SER A 159 -13.13 -19.97 0.34
C SER A 159 -14.45 -19.23 0.64
N ARG A 160 -14.59 -18.74 1.88
CA ARG A 160 -15.83 -18.13 2.41
C ARG A 160 -15.66 -16.72 2.98
N SER A 161 -14.43 -16.21 3.06
CA SER A 161 -14.17 -14.88 3.59
C SER A 161 -13.02 -14.22 2.85
N ALA A 162 -13.01 -12.89 2.84
CA ALA A 162 -11.95 -12.11 2.23
C ALA A 162 -11.69 -10.82 3.01
N SER A 163 -10.50 -10.28 2.83
CA SER A 163 -10.12 -8.92 3.17
C SER A 163 -9.64 -8.24 1.90
N VAL A 164 -10.17 -7.06 1.62
CA VAL A 164 -9.75 -6.21 0.50
C VAL A 164 -9.35 -4.85 1.06
N LEU A 165 -8.11 -4.45 0.81
CA LEU A 165 -7.58 -3.15 1.21
C LEU A 165 -7.88 -2.16 0.08
N VAL A 166 -8.87 -1.31 0.28
CA VAL A 166 -9.28 -0.31 -0.71
C VAL A 166 -8.49 0.97 -0.45
N VAL A 167 -7.49 1.23 -1.29
CA VAL A 167 -6.57 2.37 -1.19
C VAL A 167 -7.21 3.57 -1.88
N CYS A 168 -7.50 4.63 -1.13
CA CYS A 168 -8.25 5.77 -1.63
C CYS A 168 -7.46 7.07 -1.61
N ARG A 169 -7.70 7.89 -2.62
CA ARG A 169 -7.46 9.34 -2.58
C ARG A 169 -8.81 10.05 -2.51
N GLN A 170 -8.93 11.04 -1.65
CA GLN A 170 -10.16 11.77 -1.44
C GLN A 170 -9.90 13.27 -1.45
N TRP A 171 -10.82 14.01 -2.05
CA TRP A 171 -10.84 15.47 -2.02
C TRP A 171 -12.15 15.91 -1.38
N THR A 172 -12.07 16.78 -0.40
CA THR A 172 -13.23 17.29 0.33
C THR A 172 -13.31 18.79 0.18
N ARG A 173 -14.54 19.30 0.10
CA ARG A 173 -14.82 20.73 0.14
C ARG A 173 -15.50 21.10 1.46
N ARG A 174 -14.99 22.11 2.15
CA ARG A 174 -15.63 22.70 3.33
C ARG A 174 -15.53 24.22 3.28
N GLY A 175 -16.65 24.93 3.29
CA GLY A 175 -16.66 26.40 3.32
C GLY A 175 -15.89 27.05 2.18
N GLY A 176 -15.87 26.41 1.00
CA GLY A 176 -15.13 26.85 -0.19
C GLY A 176 -13.69 26.35 -0.31
N GLU A 177 -13.09 25.84 0.76
CA GLU A 177 -11.73 25.28 0.74
C GLU A 177 -11.75 23.82 0.27
N VAL A 178 -10.77 23.44 -0.55
CA VAL A 178 -10.57 22.05 -0.99
C VAL A 178 -9.34 21.47 -0.33
N ALA A 179 -9.51 20.36 0.38
CA ALA A 179 -8.43 19.59 0.97
C ALA A 179 -8.27 18.25 0.24
N SER A 180 -7.03 17.84 0.00
CA SER A 180 -6.70 16.50 -0.49
C SER A 180 -6.21 15.61 0.63
N GLY A 181 -6.68 14.37 0.66
CA GLY A 181 -6.28 13.35 1.60
C GLY A 181 -6.68 11.97 1.10
N GLY A 182 -7.12 11.11 2.00
CA GLY A 182 -7.57 9.76 1.70
C GLY A 182 -7.18 8.79 2.80
N THR A 183 -7.71 7.58 2.70
CA THR A 183 -7.46 6.49 3.65
C THR A 183 -7.36 5.18 2.88
N THR A 184 -6.67 4.20 3.44
CA THR A 184 -6.86 2.79 3.05
C THR A 184 -7.94 2.22 3.96
N VAL A 185 -8.86 1.40 3.42
CA VAL A 185 -9.90 0.73 4.19
C VAL A 185 -9.76 -0.77 4.01
N ASP A 186 -9.50 -1.49 5.09
CA ASP A 186 -9.62 -2.95 5.12
C ASP A 186 -11.11 -3.31 5.20
N VAL A 187 -11.64 -3.80 4.08
CA VAL A 187 -13.03 -4.24 3.95
C VAL A 187 -13.08 -5.73 4.19
N ARG A 188 -13.84 -6.16 5.20
CA ARG A 188 -14.05 -7.57 5.53
C ARG A 188 -15.31 -8.08 4.83
N LEU A 189 -15.17 -9.21 4.16
CA LEU A 189 -16.25 -9.81 3.39
C LEU A 189 -16.46 -11.27 3.77
N SER A 190 -17.72 -11.69 3.66
CA SER A 190 -18.13 -13.08 3.71
C SER A 190 -18.84 -13.47 2.42
N ARG A 191 -18.70 -14.73 2.01
CA ARG A 191 -19.34 -15.28 0.82
C ARG A 191 -20.56 -16.11 1.22
N GLY A 192 -21.72 -15.70 0.74
CA GLY A 192 -22.98 -16.43 0.86
C GLY A 192 -23.48 -16.98 -0.47
N ALA A 193 -24.72 -17.49 -0.48
CA ALA A 193 -25.37 -18.03 -1.67
C ALA A 193 -25.54 -16.99 -2.80
N HIS A 194 -25.66 -15.71 -2.44
CA HIS A 194 -25.87 -14.59 -3.37
C HIS A 194 -24.59 -13.81 -3.68
N GLY A 195 -23.41 -14.38 -3.38
CA GLY A 195 -22.11 -13.74 -3.59
C GLY A 195 -21.52 -13.11 -2.34
N TRP A 196 -20.69 -12.09 -2.53
CA TRP A 196 -19.97 -11.42 -1.45
C TRP A 196 -20.84 -10.37 -0.76
N THR A 197 -20.83 -10.37 0.57
CA THR A 197 -21.37 -9.30 1.40
C THR A 197 -20.25 -8.65 2.21
N VAL A 198 -20.47 -7.42 2.67
CA VAL A 198 -19.51 -6.67 3.49
C VAL A 198 -19.93 -6.76 4.95
N ASP A 199 -19.04 -7.29 5.78
CA ASP A 199 -19.28 -7.51 7.20
C ASP A 199 -18.76 -6.34 8.05
N ALA A 200 -17.62 -5.76 7.65
CA ALA A 200 -17.00 -4.67 8.40
C ALA A 200 -16.09 -3.78 7.54
N LEU A 201 -15.95 -2.53 7.97
CA LEU A 201 -14.96 -1.57 7.47
C LEU A 201 -13.94 -1.29 8.57
N ARG A 202 -12.66 -1.32 8.23
CA ARG A 202 -11.55 -0.98 9.13
C ARG A 202 -10.63 0.04 8.45
N PRO A 203 -10.98 1.33 8.50
CA PRO A 203 -10.14 2.39 7.95
C PRO A 203 -8.76 2.44 8.62
N ALA A 204 -7.78 3.01 7.91
CA ALA A 204 -6.44 3.23 8.41
C ALA A 204 -6.41 4.18 9.60
N HIS A 205 -5.59 3.84 10.60
CA HIS A 205 -5.32 4.64 11.80
C HIS A 205 -3.80 4.84 11.98
N PRO A 206 -3.19 5.77 11.23
CA PRO A 206 -1.74 6.00 11.25
C PRO A 206 -1.23 6.59 12.58
N GLY A 207 -2.11 7.29 13.32
CA GLY A 207 -1.76 8.05 14.52
C GLY A 207 -1.34 9.50 14.19
N PRO A 208 -1.00 10.30 15.22
CA PRO A 208 -0.56 11.68 15.00
C PRO A 208 0.83 11.72 14.34
N PRO A 209 1.15 12.78 13.57
CA PRO A 209 2.49 12.98 13.04
C PRO A 209 3.54 13.07 14.15
N ALA A 210 4.71 12.46 13.92
CA ALA A 210 5.86 12.59 14.80
C ALA A 210 6.46 13.99 14.71
N ARG A 211 7.02 14.50 15.83
CA ARG A 211 7.68 15.81 15.88
C ARG A 211 8.93 15.89 15.00
N ALA A 212 9.63 14.78 14.85
CA ALA A 212 10.82 14.66 14.03
C ALA A 212 10.81 13.31 13.29
N LEU A 213 11.28 13.32 12.05
CA LEU A 213 11.40 12.12 11.23
C LEU A 213 12.87 11.72 11.08
N PRO A 214 13.19 10.42 10.97
CA PRO A 214 14.51 9.98 10.51
C PRO A 214 14.82 10.51 9.10
N ALA A 215 16.11 10.65 8.76
CA ALA A 215 16.55 11.12 7.45
C ALA A 215 16.04 10.23 6.31
N ASP A 216 16.15 8.90 6.47
CA ASP A 216 15.68 7.92 5.49
C ASP A 216 14.17 8.03 5.24
N THR A 217 13.37 8.33 6.27
CA THR A 217 11.92 8.53 6.13
C THR A 217 11.60 9.81 5.36
N ARG A 218 12.29 10.93 5.65
CA ARG A 218 12.14 12.15 4.85
C ARG A 218 12.56 11.93 3.40
N ALA A 219 13.63 11.18 3.20
CA ALA A 219 14.16 10.85 1.89
C ALA A 219 13.15 9.98 1.10
N ALA A 220 12.53 8.97 1.71
CA ALA A 220 11.48 8.17 1.08
C ALA A 220 10.23 9.00 0.73
N LEU A 221 9.80 9.89 1.64
CA LEU A 221 8.64 10.78 1.43
C LEU A 221 8.84 11.80 0.29
N SER A 222 10.08 12.11 -0.08
CA SER A 222 10.42 13.11 -1.10
C SER A 222 10.91 12.50 -2.41
N ASP A 223 11.05 11.18 -2.49
CA ASP A 223 11.56 10.49 -3.67
C ASP A 223 10.47 10.34 -4.74
N ALA A 224 10.63 11.01 -5.87
CA ALA A 224 9.66 10.98 -6.98
C ALA A 224 9.54 9.59 -7.65
N ARG A 225 10.41 8.64 -7.33
CA ARG A 225 10.31 7.25 -7.78
C ARG A 225 9.50 6.37 -6.82
N ILE A 226 9.06 6.91 -5.69
CA ILE A 226 8.24 6.23 -4.69
C ILE A 226 6.89 6.94 -4.62
N THR A 227 5.85 6.33 -5.17
CA THR A 227 4.48 6.85 -5.04
C THR A 227 3.82 6.23 -3.82
N LEU A 228 3.43 7.09 -2.86
CA LEU A 228 2.78 6.68 -1.62
C LEU A 228 1.32 7.16 -1.61
N PRO A 229 0.35 6.29 -1.27
CA PRO A 229 -1.03 6.71 -1.05
C PRO A 229 -1.13 7.50 0.26
N PRO A 230 -2.21 8.29 0.45
CA PRO A 230 -2.37 9.16 1.62
C PRO A 230 -2.16 8.47 2.98
N ALA A 231 -2.69 7.26 3.15
CA ALA A 231 -2.52 6.49 4.39
C ALA A 231 -1.05 6.07 4.64
N ALA A 232 -0.32 5.66 3.60
CA ALA A 232 1.10 5.33 3.71
C ALA A 232 1.94 6.57 4.03
N VAL A 233 1.65 7.72 3.41
CA VAL A 233 2.29 8.99 3.78
C VAL A 233 2.06 9.31 5.26
N ALA A 234 0.84 9.12 5.76
CA ALA A 234 0.51 9.36 7.15
C ALA A 234 1.21 8.36 8.10
N ASP A 235 1.32 7.08 7.73
CA ASP A 235 2.08 6.08 8.49
C ASP A 235 3.55 6.47 8.65
N LEU A 236 4.20 6.88 7.56
CA LEU A 236 5.60 7.31 7.57
C LEU A 236 5.76 8.58 8.41
N ARG A 237 4.86 9.56 8.26
CA ARG A 237 4.85 10.78 9.06
C ARG A 237 4.55 10.52 10.54
N GLY A 238 3.82 9.45 10.86
CA GLY A 238 3.56 9.04 12.24
C GLY A 238 4.79 8.49 12.98
N GLY A 239 5.89 8.22 12.26
CA GLY A 239 7.17 7.81 12.87
C GLY A 239 7.18 6.39 13.47
N ARG A 240 6.15 5.58 13.18
CA ARG A 240 6.02 4.20 13.68
C ARG A 240 6.43 3.14 12.65
N VAL A 241 6.94 3.57 11.49
CA VAL A 241 7.48 2.69 10.46
C VAL A 241 8.97 2.53 10.71
N HIS A 242 9.45 1.29 10.72
CA HIS A 242 10.84 0.98 11.01
C HIS A 242 11.76 1.46 9.88
N SER A 243 13.01 1.79 10.23
CA SER A 243 14.00 2.32 9.29
C SER A 243 14.40 1.33 8.18
N SER A 244 14.28 0.02 8.44
CA SER A 244 14.49 -1.03 7.43
C SER A 244 13.57 -0.86 6.23
N VAL A 245 12.28 -0.56 6.48
CA VAL A 245 11.26 -0.33 5.44
C VAL A 245 11.63 0.86 4.55
N THR A 246 11.95 2.02 5.14
CA THR A 246 12.24 3.23 4.35
C THR A 246 13.59 3.15 3.64
N ARG A 247 14.60 2.48 4.23
CA ARG A 247 15.85 2.15 3.54
C ARG A 247 15.62 1.21 2.36
N ALA A 248 14.79 0.18 2.52
CA ALA A 248 14.49 -0.76 1.44
C ALA A 248 13.72 -0.09 0.29
N MET A 249 12.71 0.73 0.60
CA MET A 249 12.02 1.54 -0.41
C MET A 249 13.02 2.38 -1.22
N ARG A 250 13.98 3.03 -0.53
CA ARG A 250 15.03 3.84 -1.17
C ARG A 250 16.03 3.01 -1.97
N ALA A 251 16.36 1.81 -1.53
CA ALA A 251 17.23 0.90 -2.27
C ALA A 251 16.57 0.45 -3.56
N LEU A 252 15.31 0.00 -3.49
CA LEU A 252 14.50 -0.39 -4.65
C LEU A 252 14.29 0.79 -5.60
N ALA A 253 14.06 1.99 -5.06
CA ALA A 253 13.88 3.20 -5.84
C ALA A 253 15.11 3.58 -6.68
N ARG A 254 16.30 3.00 -6.46
CA ARG A 254 17.46 3.23 -7.34
C ARG A 254 17.26 2.61 -8.73
N SER A 255 16.56 1.47 -8.79
CA SER A 255 16.38 0.69 -10.02
C SER A 255 14.94 0.71 -10.51
N HIS A 256 13.96 0.78 -9.60
CA HIS A 256 12.53 0.76 -9.91
C HIS A 256 11.79 2.04 -9.57
N ARG A 257 10.72 2.35 -10.30
CA ARG A 257 9.64 3.24 -9.84
C ARG A 257 8.61 2.36 -9.16
N ILE A 258 8.31 2.62 -7.89
CA ILE A 258 7.41 1.79 -7.10
C ILE A 258 6.16 2.55 -6.71
N GLU A 259 5.01 1.90 -6.81
CA GLU A 259 3.76 2.41 -6.25
C GLU A 259 3.28 1.50 -5.14
N VAL A 260 3.29 2.09 -3.94
CA VAL A 260 2.94 1.42 -2.70
C VAL A 260 1.43 1.41 -2.55
N SER A 261 0.88 0.35 -1.98
CA SER A 261 -0.55 0.24 -1.65
C SER A 261 -0.76 0.42 -0.15
N VAL A 262 0.06 -0.24 0.67
CA VAL A 262 -0.03 -0.17 2.14
C VAL A 262 1.35 -0.31 2.77
N VAL A 263 1.52 0.32 3.94
CA VAL A 263 2.73 0.21 4.75
C VAL A 263 2.38 -0.37 6.11
N ARG A 264 1.55 0.33 6.91
CA ARG A 264 1.29 -0.10 8.28
C ARG A 264 -0.19 -0.18 8.63
N SER A 265 -0.90 0.92 8.47
CA SER A 265 -2.31 1.01 8.88
C SER A 265 -3.25 0.69 7.71
N GLY A 266 -4.46 0.22 8.04
CA GLY A 266 -5.41 -0.25 7.03
C GLY A 266 -5.10 -1.65 6.49
N HIS A 267 -4.21 -2.40 7.16
CA HIS A 267 -3.94 -3.82 6.92
C HIS A 267 -4.46 -4.68 8.10
N PRO A 268 -4.91 -5.93 7.88
CA PRO A 268 -5.16 -6.90 8.93
C PRO A 268 -4.09 -6.98 10.02
N LEU A 269 -4.51 -7.15 11.28
CA LEU A 269 -3.61 -7.27 12.43
C LEU A 269 -2.78 -8.56 12.36
N ASP A 270 -3.46 -9.65 12.06
CA ASP A 270 -2.88 -10.97 11.83
C ASP A 270 -2.96 -11.31 10.34
N VAL A 271 -2.13 -12.26 9.91
CA VAL A 271 -2.24 -12.88 8.60
C VAL A 271 -3.63 -13.47 8.47
N PHE A 272 -4.34 -13.08 7.41
CA PHE A 272 -5.78 -13.27 7.35
C PHE A 272 -6.19 -14.74 7.50
N GLY A 273 -7.16 -14.98 8.38
CA GLY A 273 -7.64 -16.34 8.69
C GLY A 273 -6.76 -17.10 9.68
N THR A 274 -5.78 -16.46 10.30
CA THR A 274 -4.86 -17.07 11.26
C THR A 274 -4.63 -16.15 12.45
N ASP A 275 -3.95 -16.68 13.47
CA ASP A 275 -3.56 -15.96 14.68
C ASP A 275 -2.10 -15.48 14.59
N ARG A 276 -1.47 -15.62 13.41
CA ARG A 276 -0.08 -15.23 13.18
C ARG A 276 -0.01 -13.73 12.95
N PRO A 277 0.72 -12.96 13.77
CA PRO A 277 0.80 -11.51 13.59
C PRO A 277 1.38 -11.10 12.24
N SER A 278 0.79 -10.07 11.63
CA SER A 278 1.33 -9.43 10.43
C SER A 278 2.46 -8.46 10.77
N ASP A 279 3.38 -8.25 9.83
CA ASP A 279 4.45 -7.25 9.96
C ASP A 279 3.97 -5.82 9.64
N HIS A 280 2.86 -5.65 8.90
CA HIS A 280 2.33 -4.33 8.57
C HIS A 280 1.96 -3.51 9.81
N PRO A 281 1.08 -3.95 10.75
CA PRO A 281 0.69 -3.14 11.91
C PRO A 281 1.87 -2.74 12.81
N ARG A 282 2.94 -3.53 12.77
CA ARG A 282 4.20 -3.32 13.50
C ARG A 282 5.14 -2.32 12.80
N GLY A 283 4.78 -1.84 11.61
CA GLY A 283 5.58 -0.91 10.83
C GLY A 283 6.80 -1.56 10.17
N ARG A 284 6.75 -2.87 9.91
CA ARG A 284 7.87 -3.66 9.39
C ARG A 284 7.60 -4.28 8.02
N ALA A 285 6.63 -3.76 7.28
CA ALA A 285 6.37 -4.21 5.94
C ALA A 285 5.85 -3.08 5.06
N PHE A 286 5.85 -3.33 3.75
CA PHE A 286 5.12 -2.55 2.77
C PHE A 286 4.82 -3.42 1.55
N ASP A 287 3.74 -3.06 0.85
CA ASP A 287 3.30 -3.76 -0.35
C ASP A 287 3.40 -2.84 -1.57
N VAL A 288 3.80 -3.42 -2.70
CA VAL A 288 3.93 -2.73 -3.99
C VAL A 288 3.00 -3.38 -4.99
N TRP A 289 2.07 -2.61 -5.55
CA TRP A 289 1.09 -3.09 -6.53
C TRP A 289 1.46 -2.71 -7.97
N ARG A 290 2.36 -1.74 -8.17
CA ARG A 290 2.87 -1.33 -9.48
C ARG A 290 4.39 -1.15 -9.47
N ILE A 291 5.06 -1.75 -10.46
CA ILE A 291 6.52 -1.72 -10.65
C ILE A 291 6.80 -1.16 -12.03
N ASP A 292 7.57 -0.08 -12.12
CA ASP A 292 7.96 0.57 -13.38
C ASP A 292 6.76 0.87 -14.30
N GLY A 293 5.63 1.23 -13.71
CA GLY A 293 4.39 1.53 -14.42
C GLY A 293 3.48 0.32 -14.70
N HIS A 294 3.92 -0.90 -14.40
CA HIS A 294 3.19 -2.14 -14.69
C HIS A 294 2.55 -2.70 -13.42
N ALA A 295 1.24 -2.94 -13.45
CA ALA A 295 0.53 -3.48 -12.30
C ALA A 295 0.90 -4.95 -12.11
N VAL A 296 1.22 -5.36 -10.88
CA VAL A 296 1.64 -6.74 -10.58
C VAL A 296 0.58 -7.75 -10.99
N VAL A 297 -0.71 -7.40 -10.83
CA VAL A 297 -1.86 -8.22 -11.23
C VAL A 297 -2.09 -8.32 -12.74
N ASP A 298 -1.51 -7.43 -13.54
CA ASP A 298 -1.76 -7.41 -14.98
C ASP A 298 -1.07 -8.61 -15.65
N PRO A 299 -1.81 -9.50 -16.36
CA PRO A 299 -1.22 -10.64 -17.04
C PRO A 299 -0.15 -10.29 -18.09
N SER A 300 -0.15 -9.05 -18.59
CA SER A 300 0.85 -8.55 -19.53
C SER A 300 2.15 -8.08 -18.84
N THR A 301 2.15 -7.91 -17.52
CA THR A 301 3.36 -7.55 -16.78
C THR A 301 4.40 -8.64 -16.91
N SER A 302 5.61 -8.25 -17.33
CA SER A 302 6.69 -9.21 -17.54
C SER A 302 6.98 -9.99 -16.25
N ARG A 303 6.83 -11.31 -16.31
CA ARG A 303 7.23 -12.20 -15.22
C ARG A 303 8.66 -11.93 -14.77
N SER A 304 9.59 -11.73 -15.72
CA SER A 304 10.99 -11.43 -15.41
C SER A 304 11.18 -10.14 -14.62
N LEU A 305 10.31 -9.13 -14.81
CA LEU A 305 10.32 -7.89 -14.03
C LEU A 305 9.92 -8.17 -12.58
N ILE A 306 8.83 -8.93 -12.38
CA ILE A 306 8.36 -9.30 -11.05
C ILE A 306 9.42 -10.13 -10.31
N GLU A 307 9.98 -11.14 -10.97
CA GLU A 307 11.01 -12.00 -10.36
C GLU A 307 12.26 -11.20 -9.98
N ARG A 308 12.74 -10.28 -10.84
CA ARG A 308 13.85 -9.38 -10.51
C ARG A 308 13.52 -8.48 -9.32
N PHE A 309 12.35 -7.83 -9.34
CA PHE A 309 11.93 -6.95 -8.26
C PHE A 309 11.86 -7.68 -6.91
N MET A 310 11.32 -8.91 -6.89
CA MET A 310 11.29 -9.74 -5.68
C MET A 310 12.70 -10.08 -5.19
N ARG A 311 13.66 -10.39 -6.08
CA ARG A 311 15.06 -10.62 -5.71
C ARG A 311 15.73 -9.36 -5.18
N ASP A 312 15.46 -8.21 -5.78
CA ASP A 312 15.98 -6.92 -5.33
C ASP A 312 15.39 -6.53 -3.97
N ALA A 313 14.13 -6.88 -3.69
CA ALA A 313 13.53 -6.70 -2.37
C ALA A 313 14.21 -7.57 -1.30
N ALA A 314 14.54 -8.82 -1.64
CA ALA A 314 15.35 -9.68 -0.77
C ALA A 314 16.75 -9.12 -0.55
N ALA A 315 17.42 -8.64 -1.61
CA ALA A 315 18.74 -7.99 -1.52
C ALA A 315 18.71 -6.68 -0.71
N ALA A 316 17.56 -5.98 -0.69
CA ALA A 316 17.32 -4.81 0.16
C ALA A 316 17.08 -5.16 1.64
N GLY A 317 17.22 -6.44 2.03
CA GLY A 317 17.16 -6.90 3.41
C GLY A 317 15.82 -7.48 3.83
N SER A 318 14.87 -7.67 2.90
CA SER A 318 13.62 -8.34 3.22
C SER A 318 13.87 -9.81 3.56
N TYR A 319 13.36 -10.25 4.72
CA TYR A 319 13.40 -11.67 5.09
C TYR A 319 12.19 -12.43 4.58
N ASN A 320 11.16 -11.71 4.12
CA ASN A 320 9.88 -12.27 3.72
C ASN A 320 9.35 -11.51 2.51
N VAL A 321 9.43 -12.13 1.34
CA VAL A 321 9.03 -11.57 0.05
C VAL A 321 7.92 -12.44 -0.54
N GLY A 322 6.71 -11.90 -0.58
CA GLY A 322 5.53 -12.56 -1.14
C GLY A 322 5.20 -11.98 -2.51
N GLY A 323 4.75 -12.79 -3.46
CA GLY A 323 4.32 -12.30 -4.77
C GLY A 323 3.57 -13.33 -5.60
N PRO A 324 3.22 -13.01 -6.85
CA PRO A 324 2.42 -13.90 -7.70
C PRO A 324 3.19 -15.13 -8.19
N VAL A 325 4.50 -15.18 -7.97
CA VAL A 325 5.38 -16.27 -8.41
C VAL A 325 6.26 -16.74 -7.24
N LEU A 326 6.40 -18.06 -7.11
CA LEU A 326 7.33 -18.65 -6.14
C LEU A 326 8.75 -18.67 -6.73
N LEU A 327 9.69 -18.03 -6.06
CA LEU A 327 11.11 -18.01 -6.44
C LEU A 327 11.95 -19.04 -5.69
N THR A 328 13.00 -19.51 -6.35
CA THR A 328 14.07 -20.32 -5.75
C THR A 328 15.35 -19.49 -5.54
N GLY A 329 16.26 -19.98 -4.69
CA GLY A 329 17.60 -19.41 -4.50
C GLY A 329 17.72 -18.25 -3.49
N GLY A 330 16.80 -18.16 -2.53
CA GLY A 330 16.89 -17.24 -1.38
C GLY A 330 17.20 -17.97 -0.07
N GLY A 331 17.18 -17.25 1.04
CA GLY A 331 17.22 -17.85 2.38
C GLY A 331 16.00 -18.77 2.63
N PRO A 332 16.05 -19.68 3.61
CA PRO A 332 14.95 -20.59 3.92
C PRO A 332 13.63 -19.84 4.15
N GLY A 333 12.61 -20.14 3.35
CA GLY A 333 11.29 -19.51 3.45
C GLY A 333 11.24 -18.01 3.11
N GLN A 334 12.29 -17.47 2.48
CA GLN A 334 12.37 -16.04 2.17
C GLN A 334 11.36 -15.65 1.09
N PHE A 335 11.11 -16.51 0.12
CA PHE A 335 10.13 -16.30 -0.95
C PHE A 335 8.90 -17.16 -0.75
N PHE A 336 7.73 -16.59 -1.00
CA PHE A 336 6.46 -17.32 -0.97
C PHE A 336 5.48 -16.76 -2.01
N SER A 337 4.45 -17.54 -2.33
CA SER A 337 3.38 -17.14 -3.24
C SER A 337 2.09 -17.82 -2.82
N ASP A 338 0.99 -17.07 -2.88
CA ASP A 338 -0.37 -17.53 -2.60
C ASP A 338 -1.37 -16.61 -3.34
N ALA A 339 -2.66 -16.93 -3.24
CA ALA A 339 -3.71 -16.15 -3.91
C ALA A 339 -3.85 -14.71 -3.38
N THR A 340 -3.45 -14.44 -2.14
CA THR A 340 -3.50 -13.08 -1.56
C THR A 340 -2.43 -12.21 -2.21
N HIS A 341 -1.24 -12.75 -2.44
CA HIS A 341 -0.11 -12.02 -3.03
C HIS A 341 -0.11 -12.06 -4.56
N HIS A 342 -1.24 -12.40 -5.19
CA HIS A 342 -1.33 -12.45 -6.65
C HIS A 342 -1.27 -11.06 -7.30
N ASP A 343 -1.70 -10.03 -6.58
CA ASP A 343 -1.91 -8.69 -7.13
C ASP A 343 -0.90 -7.65 -6.63
N HIS A 344 0.05 -8.05 -5.79
CA HIS A 344 1.08 -7.20 -5.21
C HIS A 344 2.32 -8.00 -4.81
N VAL A 345 3.43 -7.30 -4.56
CA VAL A 345 4.61 -7.86 -3.92
C VAL A 345 4.67 -7.38 -2.47
N HIS A 346 4.65 -8.32 -1.53
CA HIS A 346 4.82 -8.08 -0.10
C HIS A 346 6.31 -8.09 0.28
N ILE A 347 6.71 -7.16 1.15
CA ILE A 347 8.10 -6.98 1.57
C ILE A 347 8.14 -6.76 3.09
N GLY A 348 8.56 -7.79 3.84
CA GLY A 348 8.61 -7.80 5.30
C GLY A 348 10.02 -7.84 5.91
N PHE A 349 10.17 -7.22 7.09
CA PHE A 349 11.43 -7.07 7.83
C PHE A 349 11.33 -7.60 9.27
N ARG A 350 12.39 -8.24 9.78
CA ARG A 350 12.42 -8.73 11.18
C ARG A 350 12.54 -7.59 12.18
N ALA A 351 13.41 -6.65 11.85
CA ALA A 351 13.60 -5.36 12.48
C ALA A 351 13.83 -4.37 11.35
#